data_AF-A0A413I3S1-F1
#
_entry.id   AF-A0A413I3S1-F1
#
_cell.length_a   1.000
_cell.length_b   1.000
_cell.length_c   1.000
_cell.angle_alpha   90.00
_cell.angle_beta   90.00
_cell.angle_gamma   90.00
#
_symmetry.space_group_name_H-M   'P 1'
#
loop_
_entity.id
_entity.type
_entity.pdbx_description
1 polymer ?
#
loop_
_entity_poly.entity_id
_entity_poly.type
_entity_poly.pdbx_seq_one_letter_code
_entity_poly.pdbx_strand_id
1 'polypeptide(L)'
;MLLTGHVLHEDSLCCQATMQGSLMRYYEYMDDPGIDILSEYNTCYWAVTQVSSVARQLGKKWVLSELDGCTGWQMNFQSYKNIGDWQALLGINLRCPHLS
;
A
#
# COMPACT_ATOMS: atom_id res chain seq x y z
N MET A 1 -15.47 -9.85 -11.97
CA MET A 1 -14.85 -8.54 -11.71
C MET A 1 -14.07 -8.67 -10.41
N LEU A 2 -12.85 -8.16 -10.33
CA LEU A 2 -12.05 -8.16 -9.10
C LEU A 2 -12.15 -6.78 -8.43
N LEU A 3 -12.32 -6.74 -7.11
CA LEU A 3 -12.24 -5.52 -6.30
C LEU A 3 -10.81 -5.34 -5.80
N THR A 4 -10.09 -4.40 -6.37
CA THR A 4 -8.69 -4.13 -6.05
C THR A 4 -8.49 -2.65 -5.72
N GLY A 5 -7.37 -2.34 -5.06
CA GLY A 5 -6.99 -0.97 -4.74
C GLY A 5 -6.71 -0.79 -3.25
N HIS A 6 -6.88 0.44 -2.78
CA HIS A 6 -6.60 0.83 -1.41
C HIS A 6 -7.74 1.70 -0.86
N VAL A 7 -7.64 2.18 0.38
CA VAL A 7 -8.69 3.03 0.98
C VAL A 7 -8.10 4.27 1.61
N LEU A 8 -8.83 5.37 1.56
CA LEU A 8 -8.30 6.67 1.98
C LEU A 8 -7.79 6.65 3.44
N HIS A 9 -6.53 7.09 3.60
CA HIS A 9 -5.83 7.35 4.85
C HIS A 9 -5.45 6.12 5.69
N GLU A 10 -4.59 5.27 5.15
CA GLU A 10 -3.97 4.14 5.84
C GLU A 10 -2.82 4.53 6.79
N ASP A 11 -2.46 5.82 6.80
CA ASP A 11 -1.22 6.34 7.37
C ASP A 11 -1.23 6.53 8.89
N SER A 12 -2.38 6.74 9.53
CA SER A 12 -2.44 6.89 10.99
C SER A 12 -3.71 6.30 11.59
N LEU A 13 -3.64 5.86 12.85
CA LEU A 13 -4.79 5.30 13.56
C LEU A 13 -5.99 6.27 13.59
N CYS A 14 -5.73 7.56 13.80
CA CYS A 14 -6.79 8.58 13.84
C CYS A 14 -7.46 8.74 12.48
N CYS A 15 -6.67 8.83 11.40
CA CYS A 15 -7.22 8.98 10.06
C CYS A 15 -7.99 7.71 9.64
N GLN A 16 -7.44 6.52 9.89
CA GLN A 16 -8.11 5.24 9.63
C GLN A 16 -9.45 5.12 10.35
N ALA A 17 -9.49 5.49 11.65
CA ALA A 17 -10.71 5.46 12.44
C ALA A 17 -11.76 6.45 11.93
N THR A 18 -11.32 7.64 11.48
CA THR A 18 -12.21 8.69 10.98
C THR A 18 -12.79 8.34 9.61
N MET A 19 -11.95 7.81 8.71
CA MET A 19 -12.34 7.58 7.32
C MET A 19 -13.02 6.23 7.08
N GLN A 20 -12.57 5.18 7.77
CA GLN A 20 -12.95 3.79 7.47
C GLN A 20 -13.46 3.02 8.71
N GLY A 21 -13.27 3.57 9.92
CA GLY A 21 -13.49 2.88 11.18
C GLY A 21 -12.44 1.80 11.44
N SER A 22 -12.44 0.71 10.66
CA SER A 22 -11.53 -0.42 10.82
C SER A 22 -10.94 -0.89 9.49
N LEU A 23 -9.77 -0.33 9.15
CA LEU A 23 -9.05 -0.62 7.91
C LEU A 23 -8.86 -2.13 7.65
N MET A 24 -8.39 -2.88 8.66
CA MET A 24 -8.11 -4.31 8.49
C MET A 24 -9.36 -5.16 8.22
N ARG A 25 -10.53 -4.76 8.71
CA ARG A 25 -11.81 -5.42 8.40
C ARG A 25 -12.25 -5.12 6.98
N TYR A 26 -11.96 -3.92 6.48
CA TYR A 26 -12.33 -3.52 5.13
C TYR A 26 -11.63 -4.38 4.07
N TYR A 27 -10.34 -4.65 4.27
CA TYR A 27 -9.55 -5.50 3.36
C TYR A 27 -10.11 -6.91 3.17
N GLU A 28 -10.95 -7.42 4.07
CA GLU A 28 -11.62 -8.71 3.92
C GLU A 28 -12.42 -8.79 2.61
N TYR A 29 -13.06 -7.69 2.23
CA TYR A 29 -13.96 -7.60 1.10
C TYR A 29 -13.26 -7.34 -0.24
N MET A 30 -11.97 -7.03 -0.24
CA MET A 30 -11.18 -6.76 -1.45
C MET A 30 -10.49 -8.04 -1.95
N ASP A 31 -10.48 -8.30 -3.25
CA ASP A 31 -9.78 -9.45 -3.83
C ASP A 31 -8.26 -9.29 -3.70
N ASP A 32 -7.75 -8.14 -4.16
CA ASP A 32 -6.34 -7.76 -4.07
C ASP A 32 -6.21 -6.44 -3.28
N PRO A 33 -6.16 -6.52 -1.93
CA PRO A 33 -6.07 -5.33 -1.10
C PRO A 33 -4.71 -4.66 -1.25
N GLY A 34 -4.68 -3.36 -1.08
CA GLY A 34 -3.47 -2.58 -1.20
C GLY A 34 -3.46 -1.31 -0.37
N ILE A 35 -2.36 -0.59 -0.51
CA ILE A 35 -2.08 0.69 0.12
C ILE A 35 -1.62 1.69 -0.94
N ASP A 36 -1.51 2.95 -0.54
CA ASP A 36 -0.88 3.98 -1.34
C ASP A 36 0.31 4.65 -0.63
N ILE A 37 1.51 4.50 -1.20
CA ILE A 37 2.74 5.14 -0.75
C ILE A 37 3.51 5.70 -1.97
N LEU A 38 3.17 6.94 -2.34
CA LEU A 38 3.60 7.59 -3.57
C LEU A 38 5.02 8.18 -3.60
N SER A 39 5.62 8.48 -2.44
CA SER A 39 6.82 9.33 -2.36
C SER A 39 8.01 8.63 -1.68
N GLU A 40 9.22 9.10 -2.01
CA GLU A 40 10.49 8.52 -1.54
C GLU A 40 10.63 8.49 -0.02
N TYR A 41 10.11 9.51 0.67
CA TYR A 41 10.30 9.69 2.11
C TYR A 41 9.10 9.24 2.95
N ASN A 42 8.06 8.69 2.31
CA ASN A 42 6.94 8.11 3.03
C ASN A 42 7.31 6.71 3.53
N THR A 43 7.64 6.64 4.82
CA THR A 43 8.08 5.43 5.52
C THR A 43 6.99 4.86 6.42
N CYS A 44 5.75 4.86 5.94
CA CYS A 44 4.58 4.33 6.63
C CYS A 44 4.60 2.77 6.68
N TYR A 45 5.59 2.20 7.35
CA TYR A 45 5.86 0.76 7.42
C TYR A 45 4.68 -0.05 7.96
N TRP A 46 3.92 0.54 8.88
CA TRP A 46 2.76 -0.11 9.48
C TRP A 46 1.62 -0.31 8.50
N ALA A 47 1.46 0.55 7.48
CA ALA A 47 0.42 0.36 6.45
C ALA A 47 0.68 -0.93 5.66
N VAL A 48 1.93 -1.16 5.22
CA VAL A 48 2.31 -2.42 4.55
C VAL A 48 2.08 -3.62 5.48
N THR A 49 2.52 -3.52 6.73
CA THR A 49 2.39 -4.61 7.70
C THR A 49 0.92 -4.95 7.99
N GLN A 50 0.04 -3.95 8.03
CA GLN A 50 -1.40 -4.14 8.23
C GLN A 50 -2.02 -4.91 7.07
N VAL A 51 -1.83 -4.43 5.83
CA VAL A 51 -2.42 -5.08 4.64
C VAL A 51 -1.84 -6.48 4.42
N SER A 52 -0.53 -6.67 4.63
CA SER A 52 0.11 -7.98 4.46
C SER A 52 -0.32 -8.97 5.55
N SER A 53 -0.58 -8.50 6.78
CA SER A 53 -1.14 -9.34 7.84
C SER A 53 -2.55 -9.85 7.49
N VAL A 54 -3.43 -8.96 7.00
CA VAL A 54 -4.79 -9.36 6.59
C VAL A 54 -4.75 -10.31 5.41
N ALA A 55 -3.94 -10.00 4.38
CA ALA A 55 -3.79 -10.86 3.22
C ALA A 55 -3.32 -12.27 3.62
N ARG A 56 -2.34 -12.38 4.53
CA ARG A 56 -1.87 -13.67 5.04
C ARG A 56 -2.94 -14.42 5.84
N GLN A 57 -3.70 -13.73 6.71
CA GLN A 57 -4.75 -14.34 7.52
C GLN A 57 -5.91 -14.86 6.67
N LEU A 58 -6.23 -14.18 5.57
CA LEU A 58 -7.35 -14.50 4.69
C LEU A 58 -6.93 -15.27 3.43
N GLY A 59 -5.65 -15.63 3.30
CA GLY A 59 -5.13 -16.38 2.15
C GLY A 59 -5.18 -15.60 0.82
N LYS A 60 -5.15 -14.27 0.86
CA LYS A 60 -5.16 -13.42 -0.34
C LYS A 60 -3.77 -13.46 -0.99
N LYS A 61 -3.76 -13.73 -2.31
CA LYS A 61 -2.53 -13.94 -3.07
C LYS A 61 -1.76 -12.64 -3.29
N TRP A 62 -2.47 -11.58 -3.68
CA TRP A 62 -1.86 -10.32 -4.06
C TRP A 62 -2.05 -9.27 -2.97
N VAL A 63 -0.99 -8.49 -2.76
CA VAL A 63 -0.94 -7.33 -1.89
C VAL A 63 -0.40 -6.18 -2.71
N LEU A 64 -1.28 -5.24 -3.02
CA LEU A 64 -1.01 -4.15 -3.95
C LEU A 64 -0.36 -2.97 -3.21
N SER A 65 0.55 -2.26 -3.87
CA SER A 65 0.85 -0.87 -3.50
C SER A 65 0.79 0.00 -4.73
N GLU A 66 0.07 1.11 -4.62
CA GLU A 66 0.32 2.27 -5.46
C GLU A 66 1.60 2.96 -4.97
N LEU A 67 2.44 3.37 -5.92
CA LEU A 67 3.71 4.03 -5.64
C LEU A 67 4.07 4.97 -6.81
N ASP A 68 5.12 5.76 -6.62
CA ASP A 68 5.77 6.55 -7.66
C ASP A 68 5.02 7.82 -8.15
N GLY A 69 3.86 8.14 -7.57
CA GLY A 69 3.04 9.30 -8.01
C GLY A 69 3.47 10.67 -7.49
N CYS A 70 4.33 10.75 -6.46
CA CYS A 70 4.76 12.01 -5.83
C CYS A 70 6.27 12.19 -5.91
N THR A 71 6.86 11.84 -7.05
CA THR A 71 8.30 11.69 -7.24
C THR A 71 8.95 12.88 -7.94
N GLY A 72 8.24 13.54 -8.85
CA GLY A 72 8.76 14.66 -9.63
C GLY A 72 9.85 14.27 -10.64
N TRP A 73 10.32 15.23 -11.44
CA TRP A 73 11.30 14.98 -12.51
C TRP A 73 12.72 14.67 -12.00
N GLN A 74 13.00 14.96 -10.73
CA GLN A 74 14.30 14.70 -10.09
C GLN A 74 14.50 13.26 -9.63
N MET A 75 13.43 12.44 -9.65
CA MET A 75 13.46 11.06 -9.17
C MET A 75 14.39 10.20 -10.02
N ASN A 76 15.31 9.49 -9.37
CA ASN A 76 16.27 8.61 -10.04
C ASN A 76 15.92 7.13 -9.83
N PHE A 77 16.54 6.23 -10.60
CA PHE A 77 16.31 4.78 -10.50
C PHE A 77 16.60 4.19 -9.12
N GLN A 78 17.58 4.73 -8.38
CA GLN A 78 17.89 4.25 -7.04
C GLN A 78 16.75 4.60 -6.07
N SER A 79 16.16 5.78 -6.19
CA SER A 79 15.00 6.19 -5.40
C SER A 79 13.78 5.30 -5.69
N TYR A 80 13.49 4.99 -6.96
CA TYR A 80 12.42 4.04 -7.33
C TYR A 80 12.64 2.65 -6.73
N LYS A 81 13.88 2.16 -6.82
CA LYS A 81 14.28 0.89 -6.21
C LYS A 81 14.07 0.91 -4.69
N ASN A 82 14.49 1.98 -4.02
CA ASN A 82 14.38 2.11 -2.58
C ASN A 82 12.93 2.04 -2.11
N ILE A 83 12.01 2.78 -2.74
CA ILE A 83 10.57 2.75 -2.41
C ILE A 83 10.03 1.33 -2.50
N GLY A 84 10.26 0.67 -3.63
CA GLY A 84 9.71 -0.66 -3.86
C GLY A 84 10.31 -1.74 -2.97
N ASP A 85 11.60 -1.66 -2.63
CA ASP A 85 12.33 -2.74 -1.95
C ASP A 85 11.85 -2.95 -0.52
N TRP A 86 11.69 -1.87 0.25
CA TRP A 86 11.23 -2.00 1.63
C TRP A 86 9.76 -2.45 1.68
N GLN A 87 8.94 -1.99 0.73
CA GLN A 87 7.56 -2.45 0.60
C GLN A 87 7.50 -3.95 0.29
N ALA A 88 8.33 -4.41 -0.63
CA ALA A 88 8.44 -5.83 -0.99
C ALA A 88 8.92 -6.69 0.19
N LEU A 89 9.90 -6.19 0.96
CA LEU A 89 10.39 -6.84 2.17
C LEU A 89 9.27 -7.06 3.21
N LEU A 90 8.34 -6.10 3.34
CA LEU A 90 7.26 -6.14 4.32
C LEU A 90 5.97 -6.82 3.82
N GLY A 91 5.95 -7.26 2.55
CA GLY A 91 4.91 -8.14 2.02
C GLY A 91 4.12 -7.63 0.82
N ILE A 92 4.45 -6.47 0.25
CA ILE A 92 3.90 -6.06 -1.05
C ILE A 92 4.44 -6.99 -2.14
N ASN A 93 3.56 -7.51 -3.00
CA ASN A 93 3.96 -8.38 -4.10
C ASN A 93 3.30 -8.02 -5.45
N LEU A 94 2.48 -6.98 -5.47
CA LEU A 94 1.89 -6.39 -6.66
C LEU A 94 2.17 -4.88 -6.66
N ARG A 95 3.11 -4.43 -7.49
CA ARG A 95 3.44 -3.00 -7.61
C ARG A 95 2.55 -2.36 -8.68
N CYS A 96 1.95 -1.22 -8.36
CA CYS A 96 1.16 -0.39 -9.26
C CYS A 96 1.82 1.00 -9.38
N PRO A 97 2.73 1.21 -10.33
CA PRO A 97 3.32 2.52 -10.57
C PRO A 97 2.26 3.50 -11.03
N HIS A 98 2.11 4.62 -10.32
CA HIS A 98 1.23 5.71 -10.70
C HIS A 98 1.72 6.37 -12.00
N LEU A 99 0.79 6.64 -12.91
CA LEU A 99 1.09 7.29 -14.19
C LEU A 99 0.75 8.78 -14.11
N SER A 100 1.65 9.63 -14.63
CA SER A 100 1.46 11.09 -14.74
C SER A 100 0.94 11.50 -16.12
#